data_AF-A0A7W1XCJ0-F1
#
_entry.id   AF-A0A7W1XCJ0-F1
#
_cell.length_a   1.000
_cell.length_b   1.000
_cell.length_c   1.000
_cell.angle_alpha   90.00
_cell.angle_beta   90.00
_cell.angle_gamma   90.00
#
_symmetry.space_group_name_H-M   'P 1'
#
loop_
_entity.id
_entity.type
_entity.pdbx_description
1 polymer ?
#
loop_
_entity_poly.entity_id
_entity_poly.type
_entity_poly.pdbx_seq_one_letter_code
_entity_poly.pdbx_strand_id
1 'polypeptide(L)'
;MRRETEVKHHPERHRPKMRVSPEELALLAHTVYGEARGESFKGQVAVAAVILNRVQSDEFPHSIRGVIYQPNAFTAVDDGQIHLKPDQEAYRAVKEALAGADPTHGALYYYNPEIATSTWMEKKAKHRKAIHIGNHLFLK
;
A
#
# COMPACT_ATOMS: atom_id res chain seq x y z
N MET A 1 -6.68 18.20 43.39
CA MET A 1 -7.60 17.61 42.40
C MET A 1 -6.99 17.80 41.01
N ARG A 2 -6.17 16.84 40.54
CA ARG A 2 -5.55 16.87 39.21
C ARG A 2 -6.39 15.96 38.31
N ARG A 3 -6.89 16.49 37.20
CA ARG A 3 -7.59 15.69 36.18
C ARG A 3 -6.52 15.09 35.26
N GLU A 4 -6.34 13.78 35.35
CA GLU A 4 -5.57 13.03 34.37
C GLU A 4 -6.40 12.94 33.09
N THR A 5 -5.80 13.38 31.98
CA THR A 5 -6.40 13.28 30.66
C THR A 5 -6.29 11.84 30.19
N GLU A 6 -7.42 11.14 30.06
CA GLU A 6 -7.50 9.81 29.46
C GLU A 6 -6.94 9.82 28.02
N VAL A 7 -5.89 9.04 27.81
CA VAL A 7 -5.39 8.69 26.48
C VAL A 7 -6.43 7.74 25.85
N LYS A 8 -7.16 8.23 24.83
CA LYS A 8 -8.07 7.39 24.04
C LYS A 8 -7.27 6.36 23.25
N HIS A 9 -7.14 5.16 23.82
CA HIS A 9 -6.62 3.98 23.13
C HIS A 9 -7.53 3.68 21.93
N HIS A 10 -7.06 4.00 20.72
CA HIS A 10 -7.71 3.56 19.49
C HIS A 10 -7.41 2.06 19.37
N PRO A 11 -8.41 1.17 19.39
CA PRO A 11 -8.15 -0.25 19.21
C PRO A 11 -7.51 -0.43 17.83
N GLU A 12 -6.30 -0.97 17.80
CA GLU A 12 -5.73 -1.45 16.54
C GLU A 12 -6.72 -2.44 15.95
N ARG A 13 -7.31 -2.09 14.80
CA ARG A 13 -8.18 -3.02 14.08
C ARG A 13 -7.29 -4.19 13.68
N HIS A 14 -7.41 -5.30 14.40
CA HIS A 14 -6.71 -6.53 14.07
C HIS A 14 -7.12 -6.94 12.65
N ARG A 15 -6.22 -6.70 11.69
CA ARG A 15 -6.42 -7.07 10.30
C ARG A 15 -6.47 -8.60 10.24
N PRO A 16 -7.54 -9.23 9.72
CA PRO A 16 -7.57 -10.68 9.60
C PRO A 16 -6.39 -11.13 8.74
N LYS A 17 -5.63 -12.13 9.21
CA LYS A 17 -4.49 -12.67 8.46
C LYS A 17 -4.98 -13.20 7.12
N MET A 18 -4.63 -12.50 6.05
CA MET A 18 -4.95 -12.92 4.68
C MET A 18 -4.06 -14.11 4.32
N ARG A 19 -4.67 -15.25 3.98
CA ARG A 19 -3.95 -16.37 3.39
C ARG A 19 -3.76 -16.07 1.92
N VAL A 20 -2.53 -16.16 1.45
CA VAL A 20 -2.16 -15.95 0.05
C VAL A 20 -1.48 -17.19 -0.50
N SER A 21 -1.75 -17.51 -1.76
CA SER A 21 -1.03 -18.58 -2.45
C SER A 21 0.42 -18.18 -2.75
N PRO A 22 1.33 -19.12 -3.05
CA PRO A 22 2.67 -18.79 -3.53
C PRO A 22 2.66 -17.89 -4.77
N GLU A 23 1.70 -18.09 -5.68
CA GLU A 23 1.53 -17.28 -6.89
C GLU A 23 1.08 -15.85 -6.56
N GLU A 24 0.17 -15.68 -5.59
CA GLU A 24 -0.24 -14.36 -5.11
C GLU A 24 0.87 -13.65 -4.35
N LEU A 25 1.67 -14.38 -3.56
CA LEU A 25 2.84 -13.83 -2.88
C LEU A 25 3.88 -13.32 -3.89
N ALA A 26 4.14 -14.10 -4.95
CA ALA A 26 5.00 -13.68 -6.05
C ALA A 26 4.41 -12.44 -6.74
N LEU A 27 3.13 -12.47 -7.13
CA LEU A 27 2.48 -11.35 -7.81
C LEU A 27 2.53 -10.05 -6.97
N LEU A 28 2.30 -10.14 -5.66
CA LEU A 28 2.47 -9.02 -4.73
C LEU A 28 3.91 -8.50 -4.73
N ALA A 29 4.91 -9.39 -4.63
CA ALA A 29 6.32 -8.99 -4.61
C ALA A 29 6.75 -8.34 -5.93
N HIS A 30 6.31 -8.86 -7.07
CA HIS A 30 6.54 -8.27 -8.38
C HIS A 30 5.94 -6.87 -8.50
N THR A 31 4.70 -6.69 -8.02
CA THR A 31 4.05 -5.38 -8.04
C THR A 31 4.75 -4.39 -7.12
N VAL A 32 5.02 -4.76 -5.86
CA VAL A 32 5.72 -3.90 -4.90
C VAL A 32 7.12 -3.53 -5.39
N TYR A 33 7.82 -4.45 -6.05
CA TYR A 33 9.12 -4.15 -6.63
C TYR A 33 9.01 -3.12 -7.75
N GLY A 34 8.06 -3.25 -8.69
CA GLY A 34 7.89 -2.25 -9.75
C GLY A 34 7.51 -0.86 -9.22
N GLU A 35 6.69 -0.80 -8.18
CA GLU A 35 6.16 0.46 -7.63
C GLU A 35 7.11 1.16 -6.64
N ALA A 36 7.96 0.40 -5.95
CA ALA A 36 8.72 0.91 -4.81
C ALA A 36 10.19 0.46 -4.79
N ARG A 37 10.73 -0.04 -5.91
CA ARG A 37 12.17 -0.28 -6.03
C ARG A 37 12.94 1.02 -5.83
N GLY A 38 13.92 0.99 -4.92
CA GLY A 38 14.72 2.16 -4.55
C GLY A 38 14.10 3.01 -3.44
N GLU A 39 12.85 2.75 -3.05
CA GLU A 39 12.27 3.30 -1.83
C GLU A 39 12.79 2.57 -0.59
N SER A 40 12.69 3.22 0.57
CA SER A 40 12.95 2.58 1.86
C SER A 40 12.09 1.32 2.06
N PHE A 41 12.56 0.36 2.88
CA PHE A 41 11.78 -0.81 3.27
C PHE A 41 10.35 -0.46 3.75
N LYS A 42 10.23 0.62 4.56
CA LYS A 42 8.93 1.13 5.03
C LYS A 42 8.02 1.56 3.87
N GLY A 43 8.58 2.16 2.83
CA GLY A 43 7.85 2.52 1.60
C GLY A 43 7.37 1.29 0.82
N GLN A 44 8.19 0.25 0.73
CA GLN A 44 7.78 -1.01 0.11
C GLN A 44 6.65 -1.69 0.90
N VAL A 45 6.75 -1.71 2.24
CA VAL A 45 5.66 -2.20 3.11
C VAL A 45 4.40 -1.36 2.93
N ALA A 46 4.53 -0.04 2.77
CA ALA A 46 3.39 0.87 2.56
C ALA A 46 2.62 0.54 1.26
N VAL A 47 3.31 0.31 0.14
CA VAL A 47 2.65 -0.08 -1.12
C VAL A 47 1.98 -1.45 -0.98
N ALA A 48 2.64 -2.43 -0.36
CA ALA A 48 2.04 -3.74 -0.09
C ALA A 48 0.76 -3.60 0.77
N ALA A 49 0.79 -2.75 1.80
CA ALA A 49 -0.35 -2.51 2.66
C ALA A 49 -1.53 -1.88 1.91
N VAL A 50 -1.27 -0.95 0.97
CA VAL A 50 -2.30 -0.36 0.10
C VAL A 50 -2.99 -1.41 -0.76
N ILE A 51 -2.25 -2.33 -1.39
CA ILE A 51 -2.85 -3.42 -2.17
C ILE A 51 -3.80 -4.24 -1.29
N LEU A 52 -3.35 -4.63 -0.10
CA LEU A 52 -4.17 -5.39 0.85
C LEU A 52 -5.37 -4.56 1.39
N ASN A 53 -5.25 -3.23 1.48
CA ASN A 53 -6.32 -2.34 1.92
C ASN A 53 -7.41 -2.26 0.86
N ARG A 54 -7.02 -2.22 -0.42
CA ARG A 54 -7.95 -2.29 -1.55
C ARG A 54 -8.72 -3.61 -1.53
N VAL A 55 -8.04 -4.76 -1.38
CA VAL A 55 -8.73 -6.06 -1.30
C VAL A 55 -9.81 -6.11 -0.21
N GLN A 56 -9.60 -5.41 0.91
CA GLN A 56 -10.52 -5.34 2.04
C GLN A 56 -11.58 -4.23 1.95
N SER A 57 -11.49 -3.34 0.96
CA SER A 57 -12.41 -2.23 0.78
C SER A 57 -13.51 -2.61 -0.22
N ASP A 58 -14.74 -2.20 0.08
CA ASP A 58 -15.88 -2.37 -0.83
C ASP A 58 -15.77 -1.50 -2.10
N GLU A 59 -14.81 -0.58 -2.15
CA GLU A 59 -14.53 0.28 -3.31
C GLU A 59 -13.70 -0.43 -4.41
N PHE A 60 -13.16 -1.61 -4.12
CA PHE A 60 -12.20 -2.31 -4.98
C PHE A 60 -12.52 -3.81 -5.09
N PRO A 61 -11.93 -4.53 -6.07
CA PRO A 61 -12.07 -5.98 -6.16
C PRO A 61 -11.56 -6.69 -4.91
N HIS A 62 -12.27 -7.73 -4.46
CA HIS A 62 -11.93 -8.51 -3.27
C HIS A 62 -10.87 -9.61 -3.50
N SER A 63 -10.02 -9.47 -4.52
CA SER A 63 -8.93 -10.42 -4.78
C SER A 63 -7.63 -9.70 -5.14
N ILE A 64 -6.50 -10.29 -4.79
CA ILE A 64 -5.17 -9.71 -5.05
C ILE A 64 -4.98 -9.49 -6.55
N ARG A 65 -5.27 -10.51 -7.37
CA ARG A 65 -5.23 -10.38 -8.83
C ARG A 65 -6.18 -9.31 -9.34
N GLY A 66 -7.41 -9.28 -8.81
CA GLY A 66 -8.40 -8.29 -9.20
C GLY A 66 -7.93 -6.86 -8.96
N VAL A 67 -7.32 -6.57 -7.81
CA VAL A 67 -6.75 -5.26 -7.48
C VAL A 67 -5.55 -4.92 -8.38
N ILE A 68 -4.60 -5.85 -8.53
CA ILE A 68 -3.35 -5.61 -9.26
C ILE A 68 -3.61 -5.34 -10.75
N TYR A 69 -4.56 -6.06 -11.36
CA TYR A 69 -4.87 -5.90 -12.79
C TYR A 69 -5.98 -4.89 -13.08
N GLN A 70 -6.37 -4.04 -12.12
CA GLN A 70 -7.23 -2.91 -12.47
C GLN A 70 -6.49 -1.97 -13.44
N PRO A 71 -7.17 -1.46 -14.48
CA PRO A 71 -6.53 -0.59 -15.46
C PRO A 71 -5.85 0.63 -14.80
N ASN A 72 -4.57 0.86 -15.13
CA ASN A 72 -3.75 1.96 -14.62
C ASN A 72 -3.58 2.00 -13.09
N ALA A 73 -3.77 0.87 -12.39
CA ALA A 73 -3.65 0.83 -10.93
C ALA A 73 -2.20 0.77 -10.45
N PHE A 74 -1.31 0.17 -11.25
CA PHE A 74 0.10 -0.06 -10.95
C PHE A 74 0.89 -0.01 -12.27
N THR A 75 1.87 0.87 -12.35
CA THR A 75 2.73 1.02 -13.54
C THR A 75 3.51 -0.26 -13.82
N ALA A 76 3.79 -1.06 -12.78
CA ALA A 76 4.43 -2.36 -12.93
C ALA A 76 3.70 -3.28 -13.93
N VAL A 77 2.37 -3.22 -13.97
CA VAL A 77 1.56 -4.01 -14.91
C VAL A 77 1.63 -3.42 -16.31
N ASP A 78 1.43 -2.11 -16.43
CA ASP A 78 1.35 -1.41 -17.71
C ASP A 78 2.70 -1.42 -18.46
N ASP A 79 3.81 -1.28 -17.73
CA ASP A 79 5.17 -1.27 -18.29
C ASP A 79 5.78 -2.67 -18.43
N GLY A 80 5.02 -3.73 -18.12
CA GLY A 80 5.47 -5.13 -18.17
C GLY A 80 6.51 -5.49 -17.09
N GLN A 81 6.84 -4.56 -16.18
CA GLN A 81 7.78 -4.80 -15.09
C GLN A 81 7.29 -5.85 -14.08
N ILE A 82 6.01 -6.20 -14.10
CA ILE A 82 5.41 -7.30 -13.37
C ILE A 82 6.10 -8.65 -13.69
N HIS A 83 6.92 -8.74 -14.74
CA HIS A 83 7.71 -9.93 -15.08
C HIS A 83 9.17 -9.87 -14.59
N LEU A 84 9.63 -8.73 -14.05
CA LEU A 84 10.99 -8.61 -13.50
C LEU A 84 11.15 -9.40 -12.21
N LYS A 85 12.28 -10.08 -12.04
CA LYS A 85 12.56 -10.84 -10.81
C LYS A 85 12.66 -9.88 -9.60
N PRO A 86 11.78 -9.99 -8.59
CA PRO A 86 11.86 -9.17 -7.38
C PRO A 86 13.08 -9.54 -6.56
N ASP A 87 13.62 -8.59 -5.82
CA ASP A 87 14.63 -8.87 -4.80
C ASP A 87 14.01 -9.45 -3.52
N GLN A 88 14.87 -9.88 -2.59
CA GLN A 88 14.41 -10.43 -1.31
C GLN A 88 13.72 -9.38 -0.42
N GLU A 89 13.99 -8.10 -0.64
CA GLU A 89 13.44 -7.01 0.16
C GLU A 89 11.95 -6.84 -0.14
N ALA A 90 11.55 -6.88 -1.41
CA ALA A 90 10.14 -6.84 -1.81
C ALA A 90 9.34 -7.99 -1.20
N TYR A 91 9.87 -9.22 -1.20
CA TYR A 91 9.23 -10.36 -0.54
C TYR A 91 9.10 -10.18 0.97
N ARG A 92 10.11 -9.60 1.63
CA ARG A 92 10.04 -9.30 3.07
C ARG A 92 8.98 -8.24 3.35
N ALA A 93 8.93 -7.18 2.55
CA ALA A 93 7.94 -6.11 2.71
C ALA A 93 6.51 -6.63 2.57
N VAL A 94 6.25 -7.49 1.59
CA VAL A 94 4.95 -8.15 1.42
C VAL A 94 4.60 -9.02 2.63
N LYS A 95 5.54 -9.80 3.15
CA LYS A 95 5.32 -10.64 4.34
C LYS A 95 5.02 -9.82 5.59
N GLU A 96 5.69 -8.69 5.79
CA GLU A 96 5.40 -7.76 6.88
C GLU A 96 3.97 -7.19 6.77
N ALA A 97 3.56 -6.78 5.56
CA ALA A 97 2.21 -6.27 5.34
C ALA A 97 1.13 -7.35 5.56
N LEU A 98 1.39 -8.58 5.12
CA LEU A 98 0.52 -9.75 5.37
C LEU A 98 0.45 -10.13 6.86
N ALA A 99 1.52 -9.87 7.62
CA ALA A 99 1.56 -10.04 9.07
C ALA A 99 0.78 -8.95 9.82
N GLY A 100 0.37 -7.87 9.12
CA GLY A 100 -0.49 -6.81 9.65
C GLY A 100 0.16 -5.42 9.64
N ALA A 101 1.42 -5.30 9.25
CA ALA A 101 2.06 -3.98 9.19
C ALA A 101 1.38 -3.09 8.15
N ASP A 102 0.92 -1.92 8.59
CA ASP A 102 0.40 -0.89 7.70
C ASP A 102 0.90 0.50 8.15
N PRO A 103 2.07 0.95 7.67
CA PRO A 103 2.61 2.26 8.00
C PRO A 103 1.79 3.42 7.42
N THR A 104 0.78 3.13 6.58
CA THR A 104 -0.09 4.12 5.94
C THR A 104 -1.41 4.32 6.68
N HIS A 105 -1.67 3.53 7.73
CA HIS A 105 -2.89 3.60 8.53
C HIS A 105 -4.18 3.48 7.70
N GLY A 106 -4.20 2.55 6.74
CA GLY A 106 -5.38 2.24 5.93
C GLY A 106 -5.51 3.07 4.65
N ALA A 107 -4.40 3.51 4.05
CA ALA A 107 -4.44 4.21 2.77
C ALA A 107 -4.90 3.27 1.63
N LEU A 108 -5.62 3.85 0.67
CA LEU A 108 -6.13 3.19 -0.54
C LEU A 108 -5.46 3.73 -1.81
N TYR A 109 -4.78 4.86 -1.71
CA TYR A 109 -4.15 5.55 -2.83
C TYR A 109 -2.76 6.03 -2.42
N TYR A 110 -1.86 6.11 -3.40
CA TYR A 110 -0.60 6.81 -3.25
C TYR A 110 -0.20 7.47 -4.57
N TYR A 111 0.66 8.48 -4.49
CA TYR A 111 1.28 9.11 -5.65
C TYR A 111 2.59 9.78 -5.25
N ASN A 112 3.47 9.98 -6.22
CA ASN A 112 4.67 10.79 -6.03
C ASN A 112 4.36 12.24 -6.46
N PRO A 113 4.31 13.22 -5.54
CA PRO A 113 3.94 14.59 -5.86
C PRO A 113 4.95 15.33 -6.76
N GLU A 114 6.18 14.84 -6.87
CA GLU A 114 7.23 15.46 -7.70
C GLU A 114 7.08 15.12 -9.19
N ILE A 115 6.47 13.97 -9.52
CA ILE A 115 6.37 13.49 -10.92
C ILE A 115 4.95 13.23 -11.40
N ALA A 116 3.98 13.09 -10.48
CA ALA A 116 2.61 12.80 -10.88
C ALA A 116 1.96 14.01 -11.55
N THR A 117 1.22 13.75 -12.61
CA THR A 117 0.45 14.77 -13.36
C THR A 117 -1.06 14.70 -13.07
N SER A 118 -1.47 13.85 -12.12
CA SER A 118 -2.88 13.62 -11.79
C SER A 118 -3.46 14.74 -10.92
N THR A 119 -4.18 15.66 -11.56
CA THR A 119 -4.90 16.75 -10.89
C THR A 119 -5.94 16.25 -9.88
N TRP A 120 -6.51 15.06 -10.10
CA TRP A 120 -7.44 14.43 -9.16
C TRP A 120 -6.74 14.03 -7.85
N MET A 121 -5.56 13.39 -7.93
CA MET A 121 -4.78 13.01 -6.75
C MET A 121 -4.30 14.24 -5.97
N GLU A 122 -3.83 15.27 -6.67
CA GLU A 122 -3.43 16.53 -6.04
C GLU A 122 -4.59 17.17 -5.27
N LYS A 123 -5.78 17.24 -5.90
CA LYS A 123 -6.97 17.78 -5.24
C LYS A 123 -7.39 16.94 -4.05
N LYS A 124 -7.36 15.61 -4.17
CA LYS A 124 -7.67 14.69 -3.06
C LYS A 124 -6.71 14.91 -1.89
N ALA A 125 -5.42 15.06 -2.16
CA ALA A 125 -4.39 15.34 -1.16
C ALA A 125 -4.58 16.65 -0.42
N LYS A 126 -5.04 17.71 -1.11
CA LYS A 126 -5.35 19.01 -0.47
C LYS A 126 -6.50 18.95 0.54
N HIS A 127 -7.38 17.95 0.44
CA HIS A 127 -8.60 17.86 1.24
C HIS A 127 -8.64 16.65 2.20
N ARG A 128 -7.57 15.84 2.25
CA ARG A 128 -7.48 14.63 3.07
C ARG A 128 -6.19 14.66 3.87
N LYS A 129 -6.17 13.99 5.02
CA LYS A 129 -4.90 13.69 5.69
C LYS A 129 -4.10 12.73 4.82
N ALA A 130 -2.86 13.08 4.55
CA ALA A 130 -1.92 12.25 3.81
C ALA A 130 -0.67 11.98 4.65
N ILE A 131 -0.03 10.83 4.40
CA ILE A 131 1.20 10.42 5.09
C ILE A 131 2.31 10.37 4.05
N HIS A 132 3.43 11.05 4.34
CA HIS A 132 4.64 10.96 3.53
C HIS A 132 5.51 9.78 3.98
N ILE A 133 5.85 8.90 3.05
CA ILE A 133 6.84 7.84 3.26
C ILE A 133 7.69 7.76 1.98
N GLY A 134 8.99 8.08 2.12
CA GLY A 134 9.87 8.21 0.96
C GLY A 134 9.34 9.27 0.00
N ASN A 135 9.30 8.92 -1.29
CA ASN A 135 8.85 9.83 -2.34
C ASN A 135 7.32 9.84 -2.54
N HIS A 136 6.57 9.08 -1.74
CA HIS A 136 5.14 8.89 -1.92
C HIS A 136 4.30 9.57 -0.83
N LEU A 137 3.16 10.13 -1.25
CA LEU A 137 2.04 10.53 -0.40
C LEU A 137 0.99 9.44 -0.40
N PHE A 138 0.58 8.97 0.77
CA PHE A 138 -0.44 7.93 0.97
C PHE A 138 -1.74 8.51 1.52
N LEU A 139 -2.88 8.12 0.95
CA LEU A 139 -4.19 8.71 1.22
C LEU A 139 -5.31 7.67 1.29
N LYS A 140 -6.35 8.01 2.06
CA LYS A 140 -7.64 7.30 2.10
C LYS A 140 -8.64 7.96 1.14
#